data_AF-A0A5P8JPA1-F1
#
_entry.id   AF-A0A5P8JPA1-F1
#
_cell.length_a   1.000
_cell.length_b   1.000
_cell.length_c   1.000
_cell.angle_alpha   90.00
_cell.angle_beta   90.00
_cell.angle_gamma   90.00
#
_symmetry.space_group_name_H-M   'P 1'
#
loop_
_entity.id
_entity.type
_entity.pdbx_description
1 polymer ?
#
loop_
_entity_poly.entity_id
_entity_poly.type
_entity_poly.pdbx_seq_one_letter_code
_entity_poly.pdbx_strand_id
1 'polypeptide(L)'
;MIMHSRRRIRVRGVVAEALTTQFLLPNDQIRSIHAVVIGATNFARVGKLESLDWPTQTIFAEFNQEFLHSELPLGYARPITLNGHLVKSHLIQQPADQHFVQQLRHQQRNTIGQKFEHWLMRERHKQDLTWPKTVAHLQASIEAYMDATLSLAELSRQFEKVYHAFGPFQQQRVQALTSGARSLAAKFERSIDERLSIAYLLIDVQRVTNFQYSDARDTQITSEPNDFERRDEAGYLQHMFNQVQLQKAEFKRLGLPFYDPERLASQRSRNEPVWEPSSLKLYHL
;
A
#
# COMPACT_ATOMS: atom_id res chain seq x y z
N MET A 1 3.40 12.74 6.01
CA MET A 1 3.36 11.47 6.78
C MET A 1 4.01 10.41 5.91
N ILE A 2 4.93 9.59 6.41
CA ILE A 2 5.60 8.58 5.58
C ILE A 2 4.56 7.50 5.30
N MET A 3 4.19 7.34 4.02
CA MET A 3 3.06 6.50 3.57
C MET A 3 3.48 5.06 3.23
N HIS A 4 4.68 4.69 3.66
CA HIS A 4 5.33 3.42 3.40
C HIS A 4 6.26 3.10 4.57
N SER A 5 6.78 1.87 4.62
CA SER A 5 7.76 1.49 5.63
C SER A 5 8.96 2.44 5.59
N ARG A 6 9.39 2.94 6.76
CA ARG A 6 10.55 3.85 6.88
C ARG A 6 11.85 3.25 6.34
N ARG A 7 11.96 1.93 6.39
CA ARG A 7 13.10 1.16 5.91
C ARG A 7 12.63 0.20 4.83
N ARG A 8 13.54 -0.17 3.93
CA ARG A 8 13.29 -1.24 2.98
C ARG A 8 13.17 -2.57 3.71
N ILE A 9 12.22 -3.37 3.26
CA ILE A 9 11.97 -4.71 3.74
C ILE A 9 12.46 -5.69 2.69
N ARG A 10 13.17 -6.73 3.13
CA ARG A 10 13.57 -7.84 2.27
C ARG A 10 12.49 -8.93 2.33
N VAL A 11 11.96 -9.29 1.19
CA VAL A 11 10.99 -10.37 1.01
C VAL A 11 11.70 -11.56 0.40
N ARG A 12 11.48 -12.75 0.95
CA ARG A 12 11.87 -14.02 0.32
C ARG A 12 10.64 -14.89 0.18
N GLY A 13 10.39 -15.37 -1.03
CA GLY A 13 9.22 -16.20 -1.31
C GLY A 13 9.29 -16.82 -2.69
N VAL A 14 8.12 -17.20 -3.17
CA VAL A 14 7.97 -17.82 -4.48
C VAL A 14 6.95 -17.04 -5.30
N VAL A 15 7.25 -16.87 -6.58
CA VAL A 15 6.36 -16.21 -7.54
C VAL A 15 5.12 -17.08 -7.76
N ALA A 16 3.96 -16.56 -7.38
CA ALA A 16 2.67 -17.23 -7.48
C ALA A 16 1.83 -16.70 -8.65
N GLU A 17 2.03 -15.44 -9.05
CA GLU A 17 1.29 -14.83 -10.16
C GLU A 17 1.98 -13.55 -10.66
N ALA A 18 1.61 -13.06 -11.83
CA ALA A 18 1.99 -11.74 -12.34
C ALA A 18 0.80 -11.05 -13.00
N LEU A 19 0.25 -9.99 -12.42
CA LEU A 19 -1.01 -9.40 -12.87
C LEU A 19 -0.96 -7.88 -12.90
N THR A 20 -1.69 -7.28 -13.83
CA THR A 20 -1.91 -5.85 -13.87
C THR A 20 -3.20 -5.56 -13.14
N THR A 21 -3.13 -4.85 -12.02
CA THR A 21 -4.31 -4.48 -11.24
C THR A 21 -4.21 -3.05 -10.75
N GLN A 22 -5.33 -2.52 -10.27
CA GLN A 22 -5.40 -1.18 -9.74
C GLN A 22 -5.29 -1.21 -8.22
N PHE A 23 -4.42 -0.35 -7.69
CA PHE A 23 -4.22 -0.17 -6.26
C PHE A 23 -4.65 1.23 -5.86
N LEU A 24 -5.45 1.33 -4.81
CA LEU A 24 -5.57 2.55 -4.02
C LEU A 24 -4.37 2.64 -3.08
N LEU A 25 -3.54 3.64 -3.29
CA LEU A 25 -2.39 3.93 -2.45
C LEU A 25 -2.79 4.81 -1.25
N PRO A 26 -2.00 4.87 -0.17
CA PRO A 26 -2.31 5.70 1.00
C PRO A 26 -2.36 7.21 0.72
N ASN A 27 -1.82 7.65 -0.42
CA ASN A 27 -1.91 9.03 -0.89
C ASN A 27 -3.20 9.29 -1.71
N ASP A 28 -4.16 8.37 -1.65
CA ASP A 28 -5.43 8.39 -2.38
C ASP A 28 -5.31 8.30 -3.91
N GLN A 29 -4.11 8.06 -4.44
CA GLN A 29 -3.95 7.81 -5.86
C GLN A 29 -4.33 6.38 -6.19
N ILE A 30 -5.17 6.23 -7.21
CA ILE A 30 -5.44 4.94 -7.84
C ILE A 30 -4.45 4.77 -8.98
N ARG A 31 -3.59 3.75 -8.90
CA ARG A 31 -2.60 3.43 -9.93
C ARG A 31 -2.79 2.03 -10.47
N SER A 32 -2.71 1.87 -11.78
CA SER A 32 -2.54 0.56 -12.39
C SER A 32 -1.07 0.17 -12.26
N ILE A 33 -0.81 -1.00 -11.67
CA ILE A 33 0.53 -1.50 -11.38
C ILE A 33 0.63 -2.91 -11.95
N HIS A 34 1.67 -3.14 -12.75
CA HIS A 34 2.14 -4.48 -13.07
C HIS A 34 2.77 -5.04 -11.81
N ALA A 35 2.16 -6.06 -11.22
CA ALA A 35 2.58 -6.61 -9.95
C ALA A 35 2.93 -8.10 -10.09
N VAL A 36 4.04 -8.50 -9.48
CA VAL A 36 4.35 -9.91 -9.23
C VAL A 36 3.79 -10.26 -7.86
N VAL A 37 2.95 -11.30 -7.81
CA VAL A 37 2.38 -11.83 -6.58
C VAL A 37 3.32 -12.87 -6.02
N ILE A 38 3.76 -12.65 -4.79
CA ILE A 38 4.73 -13.48 -4.10
C ILE A 38 4.04 -14.14 -2.92
N GLY A 39 4.05 -15.47 -2.91
CA GLY A 39 3.83 -16.23 -1.68
C GLY A 39 5.07 -16.07 -0.81
N ALA A 40 5.07 -15.10 0.09
CA ALA A 40 6.19 -14.80 0.97
C ALA A 40 6.35 -15.83 2.09
N THR A 41 7.51 -16.48 2.12
CA THR A 41 7.87 -17.48 3.14
C THR A 41 8.65 -16.86 4.30
N ASN A 42 9.35 -15.74 4.09
CA ASN A 42 10.08 -15.03 5.14
C ASN A 42 10.11 -13.51 4.86
N PHE A 43 10.15 -12.70 5.93
CA PHE A 43 10.46 -11.26 5.87
C PHE A 43 11.76 -10.97 6.62
N ALA A 44 12.61 -10.09 6.10
CA ALA A 44 13.77 -9.58 6.83
C ALA A 44 13.69 -8.06 7.00
N ARG A 45 13.82 -7.58 8.24
CA ARG A 45 14.43 -6.27 8.48
C ARG A 45 15.91 -6.42 8.11
N VAL A 46 16.46 -5.51 7.33
CA VAL A 46 17.86 -5.56 6.85
C VAL A 46 18.80 -6.01 7.98
N GLY A 47 19.35 -7.24 7.87
CA GLY A 47 20.26 -7.85 8.86
C GLY A 47 19.73 -9.06 9.65
N LYS A 48 18.42 -9.34 9.70
CA LYS A 48 17.86 -10.53 10.38
C LYS A 48 16.63 -11.05 9.64
N LEU A 49 16.67 -12.32 9.21
CA LEU A 49 15.50 -13.02 8.65
C LEU A 49 14.57 -13.41 9.80
N GLU A 50 13.32 -12.96 9.73
CA GLU A 50 12.22 -13.42 10.55
C GLU A 50 11.35 -14.33 9.67
N SER A 51 11.16 -15.57 10.11
CA SER A 51 10.25 -16.47 9.40
C SER A 51 8.83 -15.99 9.55
N LEU A 52 8.09 -15.97 8.44
CA LEU A 52 6.65 -15.82 8.51
C LEU A 52 6.09 -17.16 8.96
N ASP A 53 5.34 -17.15 10.06
CA ASP A 53 4.50 -18.29 10.38
C ASP A 53 3.47 -18.50 9.27
N TRP A 54 3.16 -19.76 9.03
CA TRP A 54 2.16 -20.21 8.08
C TRP A 54 0.77 -19.65 8.45
N PRO A 55 -0.03 -19.14 7.50
CA PRO A 55 0.14 -19.22 6.06
C PRO A 55 1.06 -18.17 5.46
N THR A 56 1.65 -18.54 4.33
CA THR A 56 2.43 -17.68 3.44
C THR A 56 1.65 -16.39 3.12
N GLN A 57 2.11 -15.23 3.57
CA GLN A 57 1.43 -13.97 3.23
C GLN A 57 1.60 -13.68 1.75
N THR A 58 0.52 -13.28 1.08
CA THR A 58 0.56 -12.82 -0.30
C THR A 58 1.02 -11.37 -0.32
N ILE A 59 2.15 -11.10 -0.97
CA ILE A 59 2.68 -9.75 -1.17
C ILE A 59 2.65 -9.45 -2.66
N PHE A 60 2.21 -8.24 -3.00
CA PHE A 60 2.34 -7.71 -4.34
C PHE A 60 3.65 -6.94 -4.42
N ALA A 61 4.49 -7.22 -5.41
CA ALA A 61 5.71 -6.47 -5.67
C ALA A 61 5.56 -5.75 -7.00
N GLU A 62 5.82 -4.44 -7.03
CA GLU A 62 5.84 -3.65 -8.27
C GLU A 62 6.87 -4.24 -9.23
N PHE A 63 6.41 -4.66 -10.41
CA PHE A 63 7.28 -5.17 -11.47
C PHE A 63 7.98 -3.99 -12.14
N ASN A 64 9.31 -3.97 -12.04
CA ASN A 64 10.15 -2.92 -12.57
C ASN A 64 11.45 -3.50 -13.18
N GLN A 65 12.37 -2.61 -13.56
CA GLN A 65 13.62 -2.97 -14.24
C GLN A 65 14.54 -3.88 -13.41
N GLU A 66 14.39 -3.93 -12.10
CA GLU A 66 15.26 -4.75 -11.24
C GLU A 66 15.05 -6.25 -11.48
N PHE A 67 13.87 -6.65 -11.97
CA PHE A 67 13.58 -8.03 -12.36
C PHE A 67 14.39 -8.52 -13.57
N LEU A 68 15.00 -7.60 -14.32
CA LEU A 68 15.86 -7.92 -15.46
C LEU A 68 17.33 -8.16 -15.05
N HIS A 69 17.71 -7.66 -13.88
CA HIS A 69 19.07 -7.75 -13.38
C HIS A 69 19.37 -9.10 -12.73
N SER A 70 18.38 -9.96 -12.61
CA SER A 70 18.55 -11.29 -12.07
C SER A 70 19.17 -12.23 -13.10
N GLU A 71 20.03 -13.14 -12.65
CA GLU A 71 20.71 -14.11 -13.52
C GLU A 71 19.73 -15.12 -14.14
N LEU A 72 18.62 -15.40 -13.45
CA LEU A 72 17.57 -16.29 -13.91
C LEU A 72 16.32 -15.48 -14.30
N PRO A 73 15.55 -15.96 -15.29
CA PRO A 73 14.30 -15.33 -15.67
C PRO A 73 13.28 -15.37 -14.52
N LEU A 74 12.38 -14.39 -14.53
CA LEU A 74 11.17 -14.46 -13.71
C LEU A 74 10.31 -15.63 -14.21
N GLY A 75 9.71 -16.38 -13.29
CA GLY A 75 8.86 -17.51 -13.67
C GLY A 75 7.88 -17.91 -12.57
N TYR A 76 6.82 -18.62 -12.95
CA TYR A 76 5.89 -19.20 -11.99
C TYR A 76 6.61 -20.25 -11.14
N ALA A 77 6.26 -20.32 -9.84
CA ALA A 77 6.92 -21.19 -8.86
C ALA A 77 8.43 -20.90 -8.64
N ARG A 78 8.97 -19.82 -9.23
CA ARG A 78 10.39 -19.48 -9.07
C ARG A 78 10.66 -18.81 -7.72
N PRO A 79 11.70 -19.23 -6.98
CA PRO A 79 12.04 -18.61 -5.72
C PRO A 79 12.74 -17.29 -5.97
N ILE A 80 12.30 -16.26 -5.27
CA ILE A 80 12.75 -14.90 -5.45
C ILE A 80 13.02 -14.25 -4.10
N THR A 81 14.06 -13.43 -4.08
CA THR A 81 14.33 -12.51 -3.00
C THR A 81 14.42 -11.11 -3.56
N LEU A 82 13.79 -10.16 -2.89
CA LEU A 82 13.77 -8.77 -3.32
C LEU A 82 13.64 -7.83 -2.13
N ASN A 83 13.97 -6.56 -2.32
CA ASN A 83 13.80 -5.51 -1.31
C ASN A 83 12.87 -4.43 -1.83
N GLY A 84 12.22 -3.69 -0.94
CA GLY A 84 11.44 -2.51 -1.32
C GLY A 84 10.75 -1.88 -0.13
N HIS A 85 9.93 -0.86 -0.36
CA HIS A 85 9.15 -0.23 0.70
C HIS A 85 7.76 -0.85 0.77
N LEU A 86 7.37 -1.30 1.97
CA LEU A 86 6.07 -1.92 2.17
C LEU A 86 5.01 -0.85 2.39
N VAL A 87 3.93 -0.98 1.64
CA VAL A 87 2.78 -0.07 1.65
C VAL A 87 1.54 -0.91 1.88
N LYS A 88 0.70 -0.47 2.82
CA LYS A 88 -0.68 -0.96 2.90
C LYS A 88 -1.45 -0.26 1.77
N SER A 89 -2.02 -1.02 0.86
CA SER A 89 -2.87 -0.54 -0.22
C SER A 89 -4.18 -1.31 -0.24
N HIS A 90 -5.08 -0.92 -1.13
CA HIS A 90 -6.30 -1.68 -1.39
C HIS A 90 -6.41 -2.03 -2.87
N LEU A 91 -6.89 -3.23 -3.15
CA LEU A 91 -7.18 -3.64 -4.52
C LEU A 91 -8.49 -3.02 -4.98
N ILE A 92 -8.45 -2.44 -6.17
CA ILE A 92 -9.62 -1.95 -6.91
C ILE A 92 -9.95 -3.03 -7.94
N GLN A 93 -11.05 -3.74 -7.73
CA GLN A 93 -11.43 -4.87 -8.57
C GLN A 93 -12.49 -4.48 -9.61
N GLN A 94 -13.29 -3.46 -9.30
CA GLN A 94 -14.41 -3.03 -10.13
C GLN A 94 -14.56 -1.50 -10.13
N PRO A 95 -15.18 -0.90 -11.16
CA PRO A 95 -15.45 0.54 -11.20
C PRO A 95 -16.24 1.06 -9.99
N ALA A 96 -17.11 0.22 -9.41
CA ALA A 96 -17.87 0.57 -8.21
C ALA A 96 -16.99 0.84 -6.98
N ASP A 97 -15.79 0.23 -6.90
CA ASP A 97 -14.84 0.46 -5.81
C ASP A 97 -14.22 1.85 -5.94
N GLN A 98 -13.85 2.26 -7.15
CA GLN A 98 -13.33 3.59 -7.44
C GLN A 98 -14.35 4.67 -7.07
N HIS A 99 -15.60 4.51 -7.52
CA HIS A 99 -16.68 5.44 -7.19
C HIS A 99 -16.94 5.52 -5.70
N PHE A 100 -16.94 4.39 -5.00
CA PHE A 100 -17.07 4.36 -3.55
C PHE A 100 -15.97 5.17 -2.86
N VAL A 101 -14.70 4.94 -3.22
CA VAL A 101 -13.56 5.67 -2.64
C VAL A 101 -13.70 7.17 -2.91
N GLN A 102 -13.98 7.56 -4.16
CA GLN A 102 -14.13 8.97 -4.52
C GLN A 102 -15.26 9.65 -3.74
N GLN A 103 -16.43 9.02 -3.65
CA GLN A 103 -17.57 9.54 -2.89
C GLN A 103 -17.26 9.64 -1.40
N LEU A 104 -16.67 8.59 -0.82
CA LEU A 104 -16.32 8.57 0.59
C LEU A 104 -15.27 9.62 0.94
N ARG A 105 -14.27 9.82 0.08
CA ARG A 105 -13.26 10.87 0.22
C ARG A 105 -13.85 12.27 0.10
N HIS A 106 -14.76 12.48 -0.84
CA HIS A 106 -15.49 13.74 -0.94
C HIS A 106 -16.33 14.01 0.32
N GLN A 107 -17.07 13.00 0.79
CA GLN A 107 -17.85 13.10 2.02
C GLN A 107 -16.97 13.39 3.24
N GLN A 108 -15.83 12.71 3.37
CA GLN A 108 -14.84 12.94 4.42
C GLN A 108 -14.37 14.40 4.41
N ARG A 109 -13.93 14.89 3.25
CA ARG A 109 -13.44 16.27 3.08
C ARG A 109 -14.51 17.29 3.43
N ASN A 110 -15.72 17.14 2.93
CA ASN A 110 -16.82 18.06 3.25
C ASN A 110 -17.18 18.03 4.73
N THR A 111 -17.28 16.83 5.33
CA THR A 111 -17.64 16.70 6.75
C THR A 111 -16.59 17.33 7.66
N ILE A 112 -15.31 17.09 7.36
CA ILE A 112 -14.20 17.67 8.12
C ILE A 112 -14.12 19.19 7.85
N GLY A 113 -14.21 19.62 6.60
CA GLY A 113 -14.21 21.04 6.21
C GLY A 113 -15.29 21.82 6.95
N GLN A 114 -16.55 21.37 6.88
CA GLN A 114 -17.68 21.95 7.61
C GLN A 114 -17.46 21.99 9.12
N LYS A 115 -16.77 21.00 9.70
CA LYS A 115 -16.41 21.02 11.12
C LYS A 115 -15.43 22.16 11.44
N PHE A 116 -14.42 22.38 10.59
CA PHE A 116 -13.52 23.51 10.73
C PHE A 116 -14.24 24.85 10.50
N GLU A 117 -15.11 24.97 9.50
CA GLU A 117 -15.92 26.17 9.27
C GLU A 117 -16.82 26.49 10.47
N HIS A 118 -17.55 25.50 10.96
CA HIS A 118 -18.43 25.66 12.12
C HIS A 118 -17.64 26.12 13.35
N TRP A 119 -16.48 25.51 13.58
CA TRP A 119 -15.58 25.89 14.67
C TRP A 119 -15.10 27.34 14.49
N LEU A 120 -14.68 27.73 13.28
CA LEU A 120 -14.21 29.08 12.98
C LEU A 120 -15.31 30.15 13.14
N MET A 121 -16.55 29.85 12.76
CA MET A 121 -17.67 30.81 12.79
C MET A 121 -18.41 30.88 14.13
N ARG A 122 -18.56 29.76 14.84
CA ARG A 122 -19.49 29.68 16.00
C ARG A 122 -18.81 29.65 17.35
N GLU A 123 -17.55 29.23 17.42
CA GLU A 123 -16.85 29.25 18.70
C GLU A 123 -16.40 30.67 19.08
N ARG A 124 -16.30 30.94 20.40
CA ARG A 124 -15.78 32.22 20.88
C ARG A 124 -14.28 32.28 20.64
N HIS A 125 -13.87 33.20 19.77
CA HIS A 125 -12.46 33.45 19.44
C HIS A 125 -12.00 34.79 20.01
N LYS A 126 -10.70 34.89 20.33
CA LYS A 126 -10.11 36.18 20.66
C LYS A 126 -10.00 36.98 19.37
N GLN A 127 -10.73 38.08 19.27
CA GLN A 127 -10.72 38.95 18.10
C GLN A 127 -9.75 40.10 18.32
N ASP A 128 -8.70 40.17 17.51
CA ASP A 128 -7.81 41.33 17.42
C ASP A 128 -8.01 42.07 16.09
N LEU A 129 -7.21 43.11 15.85
CA LEU A 129 -7.28 43.90 14.60
C LEU A 129 -6.97 43.09 13.34
N THR A 130 -6.28 41.95 13.47
CA THR A 130 -5.94 41.07 12.35
C THR A 130 -6.99 39.99 12.11
N TRP A 131 -7.96 39.84 13.03
CA TRP A 131 -8.97 38.79 13.00
C TRP A 131 -9.68 38.62 11.65
N PRO A 132 -10.14 39.69 10.96
CA PRO A 132 -10.78 39.52 9.65
C PRO A 132 -9.86 38.87 8.61
N LYS A 133 -8.57 39.23 8.60
CA LYS A 133 -7.56 38.64 7.70
C LYS A 133 -7.28 37.19 8.07
N THR A 134 -7.22 36.88 9.35
CA THR A 134 -7.04 35.53 9.88
C THR A 134 -8.19 34.61 9.49
N VAL A 135 -9.43 35.07 9.63
CA VAL A 135 -10.62 34.32 9.21
C VAL A 135 -10.60 34.08 7.70
N ALA A 136 -10.32 35.10 6.89
CA ALA A 136 -10.23 34.94 5.43
C ALA A 136 -9.15 33.92 5.02
N HIS A 137 -7.98 33.96 5.65
CA HIS A 137 -6.90 33.00 5.40
C HIS A 137 -7.32 31.56 5.76
N LEU A 138 -7.88 31.36 6.95
CA LEU A 138 -8.29 30.03 7.40
C LEU A 138 -9.48 29.48 6.60
N GLN A 139 -10.40 30.33 6.17
CA GLN A 139 -11.51 29.95 5.29
C GLN A 139 -10.99 29.46 3.94
N ALA A 140 -10.07 30.19 3.31
CA ALA A 140 -9.43 29.76 2.07
C ALA A 140 -8.69 28.41 2.23
N SER A 141 -8.08 28.17 3.38
CA SER A 141 -7.46 26.88 3.69
C SER A 141 -8.46 25.73 3.82
N ILE A 142 -9.64 25.99 4.39
CA ILE A 142 -10.71 25.01 4.49
C ILE A 142 -11.24 24.67 3.10
N GLU A 143 -11.50 25.69 2.27
CA GLU A 143 -11.94 25.52 0.88
C GLU A 143 -10.91 24.70 0.08
N ALA A 144 -9.63 25.07 0.17
CA ALA A 144 -8.53 24.32 -0.46
C ALA A 144 -8.49 22.84 -0.02
N TYR A 145 -8.76 22.55 1.26
CA TYR A 145 -8.88 21.19 1.76
C TYR A 145 -10.10 20.47 1.17
N MET A 146 -11.27 21.12 1.11
CA MET A 146 -12.49 20.54 0.54
C MET A 146 -12.33 20.21 -0.94
N ASP A 147 -11.60 21.06 -1.67
CA ASP A 147 -11.24 20.91 -3.09
C ASP A 147 -10.09 19.92 -3.33
N ALA A 148 -9.59 19.25 -2.29
CA ALA A 148 -8.48 18.29 -2.34
C ALA A 148 -7.13 18.87 -2.81
N THR A 149 -6.95 20.20 -2.75
CA THR A 149 -5.68 20.86 -3.06
C THR A 149 -4.77 21.02 -1.83
N LEU A 150 -5.33 20.86 -0.63
CA LEU A 150 -4.63 20.88 0.65
C LEU A 150 -4.89 19.57 1.40
N SER A 151 -3.86 19.00 2.06
CA SER A 151 -4.05 17.82 2.90
C SER A 151 -4.60 18.17 4.29
N LEU A 152 -5.23 17.21 4.97
CA LEU A 152 -5.70 17.39 6.36
C LEU A 152 -4.55 17.76 7.32
N ALA A 153 -3.35 17.21 7.07
CA ALA A 153 -2.17 17.51 7.88
C ALA A 153 -1.76 18.99 7.73
N GLU A 154 -1.80 19.52 6.51
CA GLU A 154 -1.49 20.92 6.22
C GLU A 154 -2.57 21.86 6.76
N LEU A 155 -3.85 21.53 6.57
CA LEU A 155 -4.97 22.28 7.16
C LEU A 155 -4.81 22.37 8.68
N SER A 156 -4.59 21.22 9.34
CA SER A 156 -4.38 21.17 10.80
C SER A 156 -3.20 22.04 11.23
N ARG A 157 -2.09 22.00 10.47
CA ARG A 157 -0.88 22.77 10.78
C ARG A 157 -1.11 24.28 10.64
N GLN A 158 -1.88 24.71 9.64
CA GLN A 158 -2.22 26.12 9.46
C GLN A 158 -3.07 26.64 10.63
N PHE A 159 -4.08 25.88 11.05
CA PHE A 159 -4.87 26.20 12.24
C PHE A 159 -3.99 26.24 13.51
N GLU A 160 -3.19 25.21 13.76
CA GLU A 160 -2.30 25.16 14.93
C GLU A 160 -1.32 26.34 14.95
N LYS A 161 -0.77 26.72 13.79
CA LYS A 161 0.16 27.86 13.66
C LYS A 161 -0.50 29.19 14.00
N VAL A 162 -1.70 29.45 13.47
CA VAL A 162 -2.43 30.70 13.75
C VAL A 162 -2.75 30.83 15.24
N TYR A 163 -3.24 29.75 15.86
CA TYR A 163 -3.71 29.80 17.24
C TYR A 163 -2.61 29.64 18.30
N HIS A 164 -1.41 29.20 17.90
CA HIS A 164 -0.23 29.24 18.76
C HIS A 164 0.06 30.68 19.24
N ALA A 165 -0.18 31.69 18.41
CA ALA A 165 0.06 33.10 18.76
C ALA A 165 -0.97 33.66 19.75
N PHE A 166 -2.13 33.01 19.93
CA PHE A 166 -3.20 33.48 20.81
C PHE A 166 -3.13 32.92 22.25
N GLY A 167 -2.10 32.12 22.55
CA GLY A 167 -1.79 31.61 23.89
C GLY A 167 -2.26 30.17 24.15
N PRO A 168 -1.87 29.60 25.31
CA PRO A 168 -1.98 28.16 25.57
C PRO A 168 -3.41 27.60 25.49
N PHE A 169 -4.40 28.35 25.99
CA PHE A 169 -5.80 27.93 25.98
C PHE A 169 -6.35 27.77 24.56
N GLN A 170 -6.02 28.71 23.66
CA GLN A 170 -6.47 28.66 22.27
C GLN A 170 -5.75 27.56 21.49
N GLN A 171 -4.47 27.38 21.76
CA GLN A 171 -3.69 26.27 21.22
C GLN A 171 -4.30 24.91 21.60
N GLN A 172 -4.70 24.72 22.87
CA GLN A 172 -5.34 23.48 23.34
C GLN A 172 -6.67 23.21 22.62
N ARG A 173 -7.49 24.25 22.41
CA ARG A 173 -8.76 24.13 21.68
C ARG A 173 -8.57 23.70 20.23
N VAL A 174 -7.59 24.29 19.54
CA VAL A 174 -7.27 23.89 18.17
C VAL A 174 -6.70 22.48 18.11
N GLN A 175 -5.86 22.08 19.07
CA GLN A 175 -5.38 20.69 19.15
C GLN A 175 -6.53 19.70 19.33
N ALA A 176 -7.55 20.05 20.12
CA ALA A 176 -8.76 19.23 20.25
C ALA A 176 -9.54 19.13 18.94
N LEU A 177 -9.68 20.24 18.20
CA LEU A 177 -10.28 20.26 16.86
C LEU A 177 -9.52 19.35 15.88
N THR A 178 -8.19 19.53 15.76
CA THR A 178 -7.36 18.77 14.82
C THR A 178 -7.30 17.29 15.18
N SER A 179 -7.22 16.95 16.47
CA SER A 179 -7.33 15.57 16.96
C SER A 179 -8.69 14.95 16.63
N GLY A 180 -9.78 15.69 16.84
CA GLY A 180 -11.13 15.26 16.49
C GLY A 180 -11.33 15.07 14.99
N ALA A 181 -10.70 15.90 14.16
CA ALA A 181 -10.72 15.76 12.71
C ALA A 181 -9.94 14.53 12.23
N ARG A 182 -8.75 14.27 12.78
CA ARG A 182 -7.96 13.05 12.51
C ARG A 182 -8.73 11.79 12.91
N SER A 183 -9.39 11.83 14.06
CA SER A 183 -10.22 10.71 14.53
C SER A 183 -11.41 10.45 13.60
N LEU A 184 -12.01 11.50 13.03
CA LEU A 184 -13.08 11.38 12.05
C LEU A 184 -12.55 10.82 10.72
N ALA A 185 -11.43 11.35 10.22
CA ALA A 185 -10.75 10.82 9.04
C ALA A 185 -10.46 9.32 9.16
N ALA A 186 -9.96 8.87 10.32
CA ALA A 186 -9.69 7.47 10.59
C ALA A 186 -10.94 6.57 10.57
N LYS A 187 -12.15 7.11 10.81
CA LYS A 187 -13.40 6.35 10.64
C LYS A 187 -13.72 6.12 9.17
N PHE A 188 -13.48 7.12 8.31
CA PHE A 188 -13.62 6.98 6.86
C PHE A 188 -12.59 5.97 6.32
N GLU A 189 -11.33 6.00 6.77
CA GLU A 189 -10.33 4.98 6.40
C GLU A 189 -10.80 3.56 6.73
N ARG A 190 -11.39 3.36 7.92
CA ARG A 190 -11.92 2.05 8.31
C ARG A 190 -13.04 1.59 7.39
N SER A 191 -13.89 2.49 6.89
CA SER A 191 -14.92 2.12 5.92
C SER A 191 -14.33 1.66 4.58
N ILE A 192 -13.15 2.18 4.21
CA ILE A 192 -12.39 1.67 3.06
C ILE A 192 -11.82 0.28 3.37
N ASP A 193 -11.19 0.12 4.53
CA ASP A 193 -10.62 -1.16 4.99
C ASP A 193 -11.66 -2.29 5.08
N GLU A 194 -12.89 -1.96 5.47
CA GLU A 194 -13.99 -2.93 5.62
C GLU A 194 -14.58 -3.36 4.27
N ARG A 195 -14.52 -2.49 3.24
CA ARG A 195 -15.12 -2.76 1.93
C ARG A 195 -14.12 -3.29 0.91
N LEU A 196 -12.88 -2.78 0.91
CA LEU A 196 -11.89 -3.14 -0.09
C LEU A 196 -10.89 -4.15 0.44
N SER A 197 -10.47 -5.07 -0.44
CA SER A 197 -9.44 -6.05 -0.12
C SER A 197 -8.11 -5.34 0.16
N ILE A 198 -7.60 -5.49 1.38
CA ILE A 198 -6.28 -4.97 1.78
C ILE A 198 -5.20 -5.78 1.07
N ALA A 199 -4.26 -5.09 0.45
CA ALA A 199 -3.05 -5.64 -0.13
C ALA A 199 -1.80 -5.04 0.51
N TYR A 200 -0.77 -5.86 0.64
CA TYR A 200 0.56 -5.39 0.98
C TYR A 200 1.37 -5.26 -0.31
N LEU A 201 1.62 -4.02 -0.70
CA LEU A 201 2.35 -3.68 -1.91
C LEU A 201 3.77 -3.27 -1.56
N LEU A 202 4.75 -3.94 -2.16
CA LEU A 202 6.14 -3.54 -2.13
C LEU A 202 6.43 -2.66 -3.34
N ILE A 203 6.66 -1.37 -3.08
CA ILE A 203 7.05 -0.37 -4.09
C ILE A 203 8.56 -0.16 -4.08
N ASP A 204 9.08 0.47 -5.13
CA ASP A 204 10.52 0.75 -5.29
C ASP A 204 11.33 -0.54 -5.10
N VAL A 205 10.90 -1.60 -5.78
CA VAL A 205 11.53 -2.92 -5.70
C VAL A 205 12.98 -2.81 -6.17
N GLN A 206 13.90 -3.48 -5.47
CA GLN A 206 15.34 -3.49 -5.71
C GLN A 206 15.98 -4.83 -5.36
N ARG A 207 17.16 -5.09 -5.95
CA ARG A 207 18.01 -6.27 -5.66
C ARG A 207 17.21 -7.56 -5.77
N VAL A 208 16.56 -7.73 -6.92
CA VAL A 208 15.86 -8.96 -7.25
C VAL A 208 16.90 -10.04 -7.53
N THR A 209 16.87 -11.11 -6.74
CA THR A 209 17.76 -12.26 -6.92
C THR A 209 16.93 -13.53 -6.87
N ASN A 210 17.12 -14.41 -7.84
CA ASN A 210 16.61 -15.78 -7.76
C ASN A 210 17.50 -16.61 -6.83
N PHE A 211 16.92 -17.64 -6.23
CA PHE A 211 17.70 -18.71 -5.61
C PHE A 211 17.13 -20.04 -6.06
N GLN A 212 18.00 -21.02 -6.30
CA GLN A 212 17.56 -22.31 -6.84
C GLN A 212 16.95 -23.18 -5.72
N TYR A 213 15.87 -23.89 -6.04
CA TYR A 213 15.57 -25.15 -5.38
C TYR A 213 16.33 -26.28 -6.09
N SER A 214 16.70 -27.32 -5.35
CA SER A 214 17.31 -28.53 -5.89
C SER A 214 16.26 -29.56 -6.36
N ASP A 215 15.02 -29.14 -6.67
CA ASP A 215 13.91 -30.05 -6.93
C ASP A 215 13.81 -30.40 -8.44
N ALA A 216 13.54 -31.68 -8.73
CA ALA A 216 13.41 -32.26 -10.07
C ALA A 216 12.19 -31.72 -10.85
N ARG A 217 11.34 -30.90 -10.23
CA ARG A 217 10.25 -30.17 -10.90
C ARG A 217 10.73 -28.99 -11.73
N ASP A 218 11.84 -28.36 -11.32
CA ASP A 218 12.44 -27.23 -12.04
C ASP A 218 13.08 -27.63 -13.38
N THR A 219 13.34 -28.93 -13.59
CA THR A 219 13.92 -29.47 -14.83
C THR A 219 12.86 -29.80 -15.89
N GLN A 220 11.57 -29.87 -15.52
CA GLN A 220 10.50 -30.22 -16.45
C GLN A 220 10.02 -29.04 -17.30
N ILE A 221 10.29 -27.80 -16.88
CA ILE A 221 9.85 -26.60 -17.60
C ILE A 221 11.06 -25.70 -17.84
N THR A 222 11.46 -25.64 -19.11
CA THR A 222 12.54 -24.79 -19.57
C THR A 222 12.06 -23.34 -19.56
N SER A 223 12.65 -22.51 -18.71
CA SER A 223 12.48 -21.07 -18.80
C SER A 223 13.43 -20.53 -19.85
N GLU A 224 12.98 -19.60 -20.69
CA GLU A 224 13.89 -18.91 -21.62
C GLU A 224 14.95 -18.14 -20.81
N PRO A 225 16.23 -18.21 -21.17
CA PRO A 225 17.26 -17.44 -20.49
C PRO A 225 17.00 -15.94 -20.66
N ASN A 226 17.44 -15.13 -19.69
CA ASN A 226 17.35 -13.68 -19.82
C ASN A 226 18.22 -13.21 -20.99
N ASP A 227 17.59 -12.48 -21.92
CA ASP A 227 18.28 -11.77 -23.01
C ASP A 227 18.83 -10.44 -22.48
N PHE A 228 20.13 -10.44 -22.16
CA PHE A 228 20.81 -9.27 -21.60
C PHE A 228 20.85 -8.08 -22.55
N GLU A 229 20.81 -8.29 -23.87
CA GLU A 229 20.88 -7.22 -24.86
C GLU A 229 19.57 -6.43 -24.92
N ARG A 230 18.44 -7.10 -24.66
CA ARG A 230 17.09 -6.51 -24.71
C ARG A 230 16.57 -6.06 -23.36
N ARG A 231 17.37 -6.17 -22.29
CA ARG A 231 16.91 -5.93 -20.92
C ARG A 231 16.23 -4.57 -20.77
N ASP A 232 16.77 -3.50 -21.35
CA ASP A 232 16.24 -2.15 -21.18
C ASP A 232 15.00 -1.85 -22.05
N GLU A 233 14.55 -2.80 -22.87
CA GLU A 233 13.38 -2.64 -23.73
C GLU A 233 12.06 -2.88 -22.97
N ALA A 234 11.14 -1.91 -23.03
CA ALA A 234 9.81 -2.05 -22.40
C ALA A 234 9.03 -3.28 -22.91
N GLY A 235 9.20 -3.65 -24.18
CA GLY A 235 8.59 -4.84 -24.76
C GLY A 235 9.13 -6.14 -24.14
N TYR A 236 10.42 -6.16 -23.80
CA TYR A 236 11.06 -7.29 -23.15
C TYR A 236 10.61 -7.45 -21.68
N LEU A 237 10.48 -6.34 -20.94
CA LEU A 237 9.87 -6.32 -19.61
C LEU A 237 8.45 -6.91 -19.63
N GLN A 238 7.61 -6.45 -20.56
CA GLN A 238 6.25 -6.96 -20.70
C GLN A 238 6.24 -8.45 -21.09
N HIS A 239 7.19 -8.87 -21.93
CA HIS A 239 7.35 -10.28 -22.30
C HIS A 239 7.66 -11.16 -21.08
N MET A 240 8.67 -10.80 -20.28
CA MET A 240 9.01 -11.53 -19.05
C MET A 240 7.85 -11.58 -18.06
N PHE A 241 7.10 -10.48 -17.93
CA PHE A 241 5.89 -10.43 -17.12
C PHE A 241 4.82 -11.41 -17.62
N ASN A 242 4.57 -11.44 -18.92
CA ASN A 242 3.59 -12.34 -19.55
C ASN A 242 4.00 -13.83 -19.45
N GLN A 243 5.30 -14.13 -19.47
CA GLN A 243 5.79 -15.51 -19.36
C GLN A 243 5.33 -16.20 -18.06
N VAL A 244 5.26 -15.47 -16.94
CA VAL A 244 4.79 -16.03 -15.66
C VAL A 244 3.36 -16.56 -15.78
N GLN A 245 2.50 -15.84 -16.49
CA GLN A 245 1.11 -16.25 -16.70
C GLN A 245 0.99 -17.47 -17.60
N LEU A 246 1.80 -17.51 -18.67
CA LEU A 246 1.85 -18.66 -19.57
C LEU A 246 2.34 -19.92 -18.84
N GLN A 247 3.40 -19.81 -18.04
CA GLN A 247 3.92 -20.90 -17.22
C GLN A 247 2.87 -21.38 -16.20
N LYS A 248 2.17 -20.47 -15.51
CA LYS A 248 1.09 -20.85 -14.58
C LYS A 248 -0.01 -21.67 -15.28
N ALA A 249 -0.44 -21.24 -16.47
CA ALA A 249 -1.43 -21.97 -17.26
C ALA A 249 -0.93 -23.37 -17.66
N GLU A 250 0.35 -23.49 -18.03
CA GLU A 250 0.98 -24.77 -18.35
C GLU A 250 1.07 -25.69 -17.13
N PHE A 251 1.52 -25.20 -15.96
CA PHE A 251 1.52 -25.95 -14.71
C PHE A 251 0.12 -26.47 -14.36
N LYS A 252 -0.92 -25.65 -14.57
CA LYS A 252 -2.32 -26.06 -14.35
C LYS A 252 -2.75 -27.14 -15.35
N ARG A 253 -2.39 -27.02 -16.63
CA ARG A 253 -2.66 -28.04 -17.67
C ARG A 253 -2.00 -29.38 -17.34
N LEU A 254 -0.79 -29.35 -16.78
CA LEU A 254 -0.03 -30.54 -16.40
C LEU A 254 -0.48 -31.14 -15.05
N GLY A 255 -1.42 -30.52 -14.34
CA GLY A 255 -1.88 -30.99 -13.03
C GLY A 255 -0.84 -30.81 -11.92
N LEU A 256 0.07 -29.84 -12.08
CA LEU A 256 1.17 -29.56 -11.16
C LEU A 256 1.06 -28.20 -10.45
N PRO A 257 -0.10 -27.70 -9.99
CA PRO A 257 -0.16 -26.36 -9.40
C PRO A 257 0.75 -26.24 -8.17
N PHE A 258 1.71 -25.31 -8.24
CA PHE A 258 2.63 -25.01 -7.14
C PHE A 258 1.91 -24.27 -6.00
N TYR A 259 0.96 -23.41 -6.37
CA TYR A 259 0.18 -22.57 -5.46
C TYR A 259 -1.31 -22.71 -5.79
N ASP A 260 -2.08 -23.28 -4.86
CA ASP A 260 -3.54 -23.38 -4.91
C ASP A 260 -4.13 -22.55 -3.74
N PRO A 261 -4.71 -21.37 -4.02
CA PRO A 261 -5.29 -20.49 -3.01
C PRO A 261 -6.45 -21.13 -2.26
N GLU A 262 -7.26 -21.98 -2.92
CA GLU A 262 -8.40 -22.66 -2.29
C GLU A 262 -7.93 -23.79 -1.37
N ARG A 263 -6.88 -24.51 -1.76
CA ARG A 263 -6.20 -25.49 -0.91
C ARG A 263 -5.56 -24.85 0.32
N LEU A 264 -4.97 -23.66 0.18
CA LEU A 264 -4.40 -22.91 1.31
C LEU A 264 -5.49 -22.36 2.25
N ALA A 265 -6.60 -21.85 1.69
CA ALA A 265 -7.73 -21.37 2.48
C ALA A 265 -8.46 -22.50 3.24
N SER A 266 -8.38 -23.75 2.75
CA SER A 266 -9.05 -24.92 3.33
C SER A 266 -8.18 -25.78 4.26
N GLN A 267 -6.85 -25.63 4.26
CA GLN A 267 -5.97 -26.35 5.20
C GLN A 267 -5.89 -25.66 6.58
N ARG A 268 -6.94 -25.84 7.39
CA ARG A 268 -7.06 -25.33 8.77
C ARG A 268 -6.38 -26.17 9.86
N SER A 269 -5.53 -27.15 9.55
CA SER A 269 -4.79 -27.85 10.61
C SER A 269 -3.48 -28.47 10.16
N ARG A 270 -2.38 -27.93 10.68
CA ARG A 270 -1.60 -28.56 11.75
C ARG A 270 -0.67 -27.50 12.36
N ASN A 271 -1.23 -26.77 13.32
CA ASN A 271 -0.55 -25.98 14.37
C ASN A 271 -0.14 -24.54 14.00
N GLU A 272 -1.16 -23.66 13.89
CA GLU A 272 -1.11 -22.21 13.64
C GLU A 272 -0.14 -21.42 14.57
N PRO A 273 0.27 -20.19 14.16
CA PRO A 273 -0.59 -19.03 14.44
C PRO A 273 -1.01 -18.22 13.21
N VAL A 274 -2.32 -17.98 13.11
CA VAL A 274 -2.93 -16.96 12.25
C VAL A 274 -2.57 -15.59 12.80
N TRP A 275 -1.97 -14.73 11.99
CA TRP A 275 -1.72 -13.34 12.35
C TRP A 275 -3.03 -12.63 12.64
N GLU A 276 -3.15 -12.04 13.83
CA GLU A 276 -4.12 -10.99 14.06
C GLU A 276 -3.59 -9.67 13.45
N PRO A 277 -4.45 -8.86 12.79
CA PRO A 277 -4.08 -7.51 12.34
C PRO A 277 -3.50 -6.62 13.47
N SER A 278 -3.75 -6.96 14.73
CA SER A 278 -3.20 -6.31 15.93
C SER A 278 -1.66 -6.46 16.04
N SER A 279 -1.07 -7.51 15.49
CA SER A 279 0.36 -7.83 15.55
C SER A 279 1.25 -6.92 14.68
N LEU A 280 0.66 -6.22 13.69
CA LEU A 280 1.34 -5.20 12.89
C LEU A 280 1.69 -3.94 13.69
N LYS A 281 1.07 -3.74 14.88
CA LYS A 281 1.42 -2.64 15.80
C LYS A 281 2.86 -2.73 16.30
N LEU A 282 3.48 -3.93 16.30
CA LEU A 282 4.90 -4.14 16.65
C LEU A 282 5.87 -3.64 15.56
N TYR A 283 5.36 -3.28 14.38
CA TYR A 283 6.14 -2.80 13.24
C TYR A 283 6.06 -1.27 13.05
N HIS A 284 5.40 -0.55 13.97
CA HIS A 284 5.28 0.92 13.96
C HIS A 284 4.91 1.50 12.58
N LEU A 285 3.85 0.96 11.97
CA LEU A 285 3.08 1.65 10.92
C LEU A 285 2.02 2.55 11.59
#